data_AF-A0A2N5JPD7-F1
#
_entry.id   AF-A0A2N5JPD7-F1
#
_cell.length_a   1.000
_cell.length_b   1.000
_cell.length_c   1.000
_cell.angle_alpha   90.00
_cell.angle_beta   90.00
_cell.angle_gamma   90.00
#
_symmetry.space_group_name_H-M   'P 1'
#
loop_
_entity.id
_entity.type
_entity.pdbx_description
1 polymer ?
#
loop_
_entity_poly.entity_id
_entity_poly.type
_entity_poly.pdbx_seq_one_letter_code
_entity_poly.pdbx_strand_id
1 'polypeptide(L)'
;MLAIYQRLDQLKQQMIVLAHDPIRAEYARLDHLFKREYNQLQQHHQNERQKRKLLRQSLTEAEQKDLDRVSQSQKRARKQLKEKWQAVLQPLEEEIRRLDRQLYDLRQEYKLQSQLLQKQLSHVSLTGEEKTLEVVYHDRDLIVVNKPSGLLSVPGRYIQGQDCVYHQLKQQLQTEEVFVVHRLDQDTSGLLLFALNLESRHYLTKAWQNHLVQKIYEALLPAPVDTDRGVIALPLAADPDRAPRQQVTMSGKPSLTTYEVVANSPGTTRLQLQPHTGRTHQLRVHCLAHFGIPILGDRLYGCQQGAPRLYLHARELHFPHPRSGAMLAVRQPSPF
;
A
#
# COMPACT_ATOMS: atom_id res chain seq x y z
N MET A 1 -25.82 16.46 3.00
CA MET A 1 -24.37 16.30 3.24
C MET A 1 -24.03 15.64 4.57
N LEU A 2 -24.31 16.22 5.75
CA LEU A 2 -23.91 15.64 7.06
C LEU A 2 -24.42 14.19 7.26
N ALA A 3 -25.67 13.90 6.89
CA ALA A 3 -26.25 12.55 6.98
C ALA A 3 -25.52 11.52 6.07
N ILE A 4 -25.05 11.93 4.89
CA ILE A 4 -24.30 11.04 3.99
C ILE A 4 -22.91 10.75 4.56
N TYR A 5 -22.24 11.77 5.12
CA TYR A 5 -20.96 11.58 5.81
C TYR A 5 -21.07 10.62 7.00
N GLN A 6 -22.10 10.80 7.84
CA GLN A 6 -22.38 9.91 8.97
C GLN A 6 -22.67 8.48 8.50
N ARG A 7 -23.43 8.30 7.41
CA ARG A 7 -23.70 6.97 6.84
C ARG A 7 -22.43 6.32 6.29
N LEU A 8 -21.60 7.07 5.57
CA LEU A 8 -20.32 6.56 5.05
C LEU A 8 -19.37 6.12 6.18
N ASP A 9 -19.34 6.86 7.29
CA ASP A 9 -18.55 6.49 8.46
C ASP A 9 -19.08 5.23 9.14
N GLN A 10 -20.41 5.13 9.33
CA GLN A 10 -21.04 3.91 9.85
C GLN A 10 -20.73 2.68 8.99
N LEU A 11 -20.86 2.80 7.66
CA LEU A 11 -20.55 1.71 6.74
C LEU A 11 -19.07 1.27 6.85
N LYS A 12 -18.13 2.23 7.00
CA LYS A 12 -16.72 1.90 7.25
C LYS A 12 -16.53 1.11 8.54
N GLN A 13 -17.14 1.56 9.64
CA GLN A 13 -17.03 0.86 10.93
C GLN A 13 -17.60 -0.57 10.85
N GLN A 14 -18.76 -0.74 10.22
CA GLN A 14 -19.37 -2.06 10.00
C GLN A 14 -18.46 -2.97 9.15
N MET A 15 -17.89 -2.45 8.06
CA MET A 15 -16.95 -3.20 7.23
C MET A 15 -15.69 -3.61 7.99
N ILE A 16 -15.16 -2.75 8.87
CA ILE A 16 -13.99 -3.06 9.71
C ILE A 16 -14.32 -4.20 10.66
N VAL A 17 -15.48 -4.16 11.33
CA VAL A 17 -15.91 -5.22 12.25
C VAL A 17 -16.02 -6.57 11.54
N LEU A 18 -16.70 -6.63 10.39
CA LEU A 18 -16.87 -7.89 9.63
C LEU A 18 -15.54 -8.41 9.05
N ALA A 19 -14.62 -7.52 8.69
CA ALA A 19 -13.31 -7.91 8.17
C ALA A 19 -12.41 -8.54 9.25
N HIS A 20 -12.57 -8.12 10.50
CA HIS A 20 -11.79 -8.60 11.64
C HIS A 20 -12.56 -9.56 12.55
N ASP A 21 -13.62 -10.18 12.03
CA ASP A 21 -14.43 -11.12 12.81
C ASP A 21 -13.54 -12.26 13.37
N PRO A 22 -13.59 -12.54 14.69
CA PRO A 22 -12.77 -13.57 15.33
C PRO A 22 -12.89 -14.95 14.71
N ILE A 23 -14.00 -15.26 14.04
CA ILE A 23 -14.22 -16.55 13.39
C ILE A 23 -13.16 -16.85 12.31
N ARG A 24 -12.62 -15.82 11.66
CA ARG A 24 -11.57 -15.97 10.64
C ARG A 24 -10.27 -16.47 11.26
N ALA A 25 -9.91 -15.94 12.44
CA ALA A 25 -8.73 -16.39 13.19
C ALA A 25 -8.93 -17.81 13.73
N GLU A 26 -10.14 -18.12 14.20
CA GLU A 26 -10.49 -19.46 14.68
C GLU A 26 -10.39 -20.51 13.57
N TYR A 27 -10.97 -20.23 12.40
CA TYR A 27 -10.84 -21.09 11.22
C TYR A 27 -9.38 -21.30 10.84
N ALA A 28 -8.58 -20.25 10.76
CA ALA A 28 -7.16 -20.35 10.39
C ALA A 28 -6.37 -21.22 11.37
N ARG A 29 -6.64 -21.09 12.68
CA ARG A 29 -6.04 -21.91 13.74
C ARG A 29 -6.40 -23.39 13.56
N LEU A 30 -7.68 -23.69 13.36
CA LEU A 30 -8.18 -25.06 13.22
C LEU A 30 -7.72 -25.71 11.91
N ASP A 31 -7.73 -24.99 10.80
CA ASP A 31 -7.20 -25.45 9.51
C ASP A 31 -5.69 -25.76 9.60
N HIS A 32 -4.93 -24.94 10.34
CA HIS A 32 -3.52 -25.21 10.60
C HIS A 32 -3.32 -26.51 11.42
N LEU A 33 -4.14 -26.73 12.46
CA LEU A 33 -4.11 -27.97 13.24
C LEU A 33 -4.46 -29.19 12.39
N PHE A 34 -5.52 -29.10 11.56
CA PHE A 34 -5.87 -30.13 10.59
C PHE A 34 -4.69 -30.47 9.68
N LYS A 35 -4.08 -29.47 9.05
CA LYS A 35 -2.93 -29.66 8.15
C LYS A 35 -1.78 -30.36 8.87
N ARG A 36 -1.49 -29.99 10.11
CA ARG A 36 -0.45 -30.63 10.92
C ARG A 36 -0.76 -32.10 11.19
N GLU A 37 -1.94 -32.41 11.71
CA GLU A 37 -2.36 -33.80 12.00
C GLU A 37 -2.39 -34.66 10.74
N TYR A 38 -2.95 -34.10 9.65
CA TYR A 38 -3.05 -34.79 8.37
C TYR A 38 -1.67 -35.10 7.78
N ASN A 39 -0.73 -34.16 7.84
CA ASN A 39 0.65 -34.36 7.37
C ASN A 39 1.39 -35.41 8.22
N GLN A 40 1.23 -35.39 9.54
CA GLN A 40 1.81 -36.41 10.42
C GLN A 40 1.27 -37.81 10.09
N LEU A 41 -0.04 -37.93 9.90
CA LEU A 41 -0.67 -39.19 9.52
C LEU A 41 -0.20 -39.66 8.13
N GLN A 42 -0.07 -38.74 7.17
CA GLN A 42 0.46 -39.07 5.85
C GLN A 42 1.90 -39.57 5.91
N GLN A 43 2.77 -38.92 6.67
CA GLN A 43 4.16 -39.32 6.84
C GLN A 43 4.26 -40.70 7.50
N HIS A 44 3.49 -40.94 8.56
CA HIS A 44 3.40 -42.26 9.19
C HIS A 44 2.96 -43.33 8.18
N HIS A 45 1.91 -43.08 7.39
CA HIS A 45 1.47 -44.03 6.36
C HIS A 45 2.49 -44.26 5.24
N GLN A 46 3.26 -43.25 4.85
CA GLN A 46 4.35 -43.41 3.88
C GLN A 46 5.43 -44.36 4.42
N ASN A 47 5.87 -44.16 5.66
CA ASN A 47 6.85 -45.02 6.31
C ASN A 47 6.34 -46.46 6.45
N GLU A 48 5.10 -46.63 6.90
CA GLU A 48 4.48 -47.95 7.04
C GLU A 48 4.29 -48.63 5.68
N ARG A 49 3.97 -47.88 4.62
CA ARG A 49 3.90 -48.44 3.25
C ARG A 49 5.26 -48.97 2.79
N GLN A 50 6.35 -48.26 3.08
CA GLN A 50 7.71 -48.72 2.76
C GLN A 50 8.07 -49.99 3.53
N LYS A 51 7.80 -50.03 4.84
CA LYS A 51 8.01 -51.23 5.67
C LYS A 51 7.25 -52.44 5.14
N ARG A 52 5.96 -52.27 4.83
CA ARG A 52 5.14 -53.35 4.24
C ARG A 52 5.69 -53.83 2.89
N LYS A 53 6.23 -52.93 2.07
CA LYS A 53 6.84 -53.30 0.77
C LYS A 53 8.07 -54.20 0.98
N LEU A 54 8.90 -53.92 1.98
CA LEU A 54 10.06 -54.74 2.33
C LEU A 54 9.63 -56.11 2.89
N LEU A 55 8.70 -56.11 3.86
CA LEU A 55 8.20 -57.34 4.49
C LEU A 55 7.53 -58.30 3.47
N ARG A 56 6.85 -57.77 2.46
CA ARG A 56 6.22 -58.60 1.40
C ARG A 56 7.21 -59.50 0.65
N GLN A 57 8.50 -59.17 0.63
CA GLN A 57 9.52 -59.95 -0.08
C GLN A 57 9.85 -61.28 0.62
N SER A 58 9.55 -61.40 1.92
CA SER A 58 9.95 -62.54 2.75
C SER A 58 8.76 -63.29 3.38
N LEU A 59 7.52 -62.95 3.03
CA LEU A 59 6.31 -63.46 3.68
C LEU A 59 5.47 -64.35 2.75
N THR A 60 4.83 -65.35 3.33
CA THR A 60 3.89 -66.27 2.69
C THR A 60 2.60 -65.55 2.24
N GLU A 61 1.85 -66.15 1.32
CA GLU A 61 0.57 -65.57 0.85
C GLU A 61 -0.45 -65.32 1.97
N ALA A 62 -0.46 -66.17 2.99
CA ALA A 62 -1.33 -66.01 4.15
C ALA A 62 -0.96 -64.75 4.96
N GLU A 63 0.33 -64.53 5.21
CA GLU A 63 0.84 -63.36 5.95
C GLU A 63 0.70 -62.05 5.15
N GLN A 64 0.77 -62.13 3.82
CA GLN A 64 0.54 -60.97 2.96
C GLN A 64 -0.91 -60.43 3.04
N LYS A 65 -1.90 -61.28 3.33
CA LYS A 65 -3.30 -60.84 3.55
C LYS A 65 -3.44 -59.95 4.78
N ASP A 66 -2.65 -60.17 5.82
CA ASP A 66 -2.67 -59.33 7.01
C ASP A 66 -2.06 -57.94 6.75
N LEU A 67 -1.04 -57.86 5.90
CA LEU A 67 -0.50 -56.56 5.43
C LEU A 67 -1.53 -55.75 4.64
N ASP A 68 -2.41 -56.40 3.88
CA ASP A 68 -3.51 -55.73 3.19
C ASP A 68 -4.59 -55.22 4.14
N ARG A 69 -4.94 -55.98 5.18
CA ARG A 69 -5.83 -55.52 6.25
C ARG A 69 -5.29 -54.27 6.94
N VAL A 70 -3.98 -54.25 7.27
CA VAL A 70 -3.31 -53.06 7.83
C VAL A 70 -3.39 -51.89 6.87
N SER A 71 -3.13 -52.10 5.58
CA SER A 71 -3.22 -51.03 4.58
C SER A 71 -4.65 -50.48 4.44
N GLN A 72 -5.68 -51.32 4.54
CA GLN A 72 -7.07 -50.89 4.51
C GLN A 72 -7.44 -50.09 5.76
N SER A 73 -6.99 -50.53 6.94
CA SER A 73 -7.19 -49.80 8.21
C SER A 73 -6.58 -48.39 8.15
N GLN A 74 -5.35 -48.25 7.65
CA GLN A 74 -4.70 -46.95 7.45
C GLN A 74 -5.46 -46.03 6.49
N LYS A 75 -5.97 -46.57 5.37
CA LYS A 75 -6.83 -45.81 4.45
C LYS A 75 -8.11 -45.31 5.14
N ARG A 76 -8.74 -46.15 5.98
CA ARG A 76 -9.93 -45.79 6.76
C ARG A 76 -9.61 -44.70 7.78
N ALA A 77 -8.52 -44.81 8.53
CA ALA A 77 -8.08 -43.80 9.50
C ALA A 77 -7.89 -42.41 8.87
N ARG A 78 -7.26 -42.34 7.68
CA ARG A 78 -7.11 -41.08 6.94
C ARG A 78 -8.45 -40.48 6.51
N LYS A 79 -9.38 -41.33 6.06
CA LYS A 79 -10.73 -40.90 5.68
C LYS A 79 -11.48 -40.34 6.88
N GLN A 80 -11.47 -41.05 8.00
CA GLN A 80 -12.11 -40.64 9.26
C GLN A 80 -11.54 -39.31 9.78
N LEU A 81 -10.22 -39.11 9.72
CA LEU A 81 -9.61 -37.84 10.13
C LEU A 81 -10.12 -36.67 9.26
N LYS A 82 -10.19 -36.87 7.95
CA LYS A 82 -10.71 -35.85 7.03
C LYS A 82 -12.18 -35.54 7.30
N GLU A 83 -13.01 -36.56 7.51
CA GLU A 83 -14.44 -36.39 7.83
C GLU A 83 -14.63 -35.65 9.16
N LYS A 84 -13.86 -36.00 10.20
CA LYS A 84 -13.86 -35.32 11.50
C LYS A 84 -13.55 -33.83 11.36
N TRP A 85 -12.46 -33.48 10.66
CA TRP A 85 -12.07 -32.08 10.48
C TRP A 85 -13.02 -31.32 9.56
N GLN A 86 -13.57 -31.99 8.54
CA GLN A 86 -14.58 -31.39 7.69
C GLN A 86 -15.82 -31.01 8.49
N ALA A 87 -16.28 -31.85 9.43
CA ALA A 87 -17.40 -31.52 10.30
C ALA A 87 -17.16 -30.29 11.20
N VAL A 88 -15.89 -29.98 11.53
CA VAL A 88 -15.51 -28.81 12.33
C VAL A 88 -15.33 -27.56 11.47
N LEU A 89 -14.68 -27.69 10.31
CA LEU A 89 -14.31 -26.55 9.46
C LEU A 89 -15.45 -26.06 8.57
N GLN A 90 -16.35 -26.94 8.13
CA GLN A 90 -17.45 -26.56 7.22
C GLN A 90 -18.37 -25.47 7.79
N PRO A 91 -18.87 -25.57 9.04
CA PRO A 91 -19.73 -24.51 9.59
C PRO A 91 -19.03 -23.15 9.67
N LEU A 92 -17.73 -23.15 10.01
CA LEU A 92 -16.92 -21.93 10.06
C LEU A 92 -16.72 -21.34 8.65
N GLU A 93 -16.48 -22.20 7.65
CA GLU A 93 -16.33 -21.78 6.26
C GLU A 93 -17.63 -21.18 5.70
N GLU A 94 -18.78 -21.79 6.02
CA GLU A 94 -20.10 -21.28 5.66
C GLU A 94 -20.38 -19.91 6.28
N GLU A 95 -20.01 -19.75 7.56
CA GLU A 95 -20.14 -18.49 8.27
C GLU A 95 -19.21 -17.41 7.70
N ILE A 96 -17.95 -17.73 7.39
CA ILE A 96 -17.04 -16.81 6.69
C ILE A 96 -17.62 -16.37 5.34
N ARG A 97 -18.19 -17.30 4.56
CA ARG A 97 -18.86 -16.98 3.29
C ARG A 97 -20.08 -16.07 3.49
N ARG A 98 -20.81 -16.22 4.60
CA ARG A 98 -21.90 -15.31 4.98
C ARG A 98 -21.38 -13.90 5.27
N LEU A 99 -20.33 -13.77 6.08
CA LEU A 99 -19.70 -12.49 6.38
C LEU A 99 -19.14 -11.81 5.13
N ASP A 100 -18.54 -12.58 4.21
CA ASP A 100 -18.01 -12.06 2.95
C ASP A 100 -19.12 -11.50 2.03
N ARG A 101 -20.31 -12.14 2.01
CA ARG A 101 -21.49 -11.61 1.31
C ARG A 101 -21.96 -10.29 1.92
N GLN A 102 -22.08 -10.22 3.25
CA GLN A 102 -22.45 -8.99 3.94
C GLN A 102 -21.44 -7.86 3.67
N LEU A 103 -20.14 -8.19 3.70
CA LEU A 103 -19.07 -7.24 3.39
C LEU A 103 -19.17 -6.73 1.94
N TYR A 104 -19.55 -7.59 1.00
CA TYR A 104 -19.81 -7.22 -0.38
C TYR A 104 -20.97 -6.23 -0.49
N ASP A 105 -22.10 -6.50 0.18
CA ASP A 105 -23.29 -5.64 0.14
C ASP A 105 -22.99 -4.26 0.75
N LEU A 106 -22.29 -4.20 1.89
CA LEU A 106 -21.85 -2.95 2.51
C LEU A 106 -20.94 -2.13 1.58
N ARG A 107 -20.05 -2.80 0.82
CA ARG A 107 -19.20 -2.11 -0.18
C ARG A 107 -20.02 -1.52 -1.32
N GLN A 108 -21.07 -2.20 -1.78
CA GLN A 108 -21.97 -1.67 -2.81
C GLN A 108 -22.75 -0.46 -2.28
N GLU A 109 -23.27 -0.53 -1.06
CA GLU A 109 -23.96 0.59 -0.43
C GLU A 109 -23.03 1.79 -0.25
N TYR A 110 -21.81 1.56 0.25
CA TYR A 110 -20.79 2.60 0.42
C TYR A 110 -20.49 3.29 -0.90
N LYS A 111 -20.36 2.52 -1.99
CA LYS A 111 -20.15 3.06 -3.34
C LYS A 111 -21.30 4.00 -3.75
N LEU A 112 -22.55 3.58 -3.56
CA LEU A 112 -23.72 4.39 -3.90
C LEU A 112 -23.78 5.68 -3.06
N GLN A 113 -23.58 5.59 -1.75
CA GLN A 113 -23.55 6.75 -0.85
C GLN A 113 -22.43 7.73 -1.23
N SER A 114 -21.25 7.22 -1.60
CA SER A 114 -20.13 8.05 -2.05
C SER A 114 -20.44 8.76 -3.37
N GLN A 115 -21.13 8.11 -4.31
CA GLN A 115 -21.56 8.73 -5.57
C GLN A 115 -22.61 9.81 -5.34
N LEU A 116 -23.56 9.60 -4.42
CA LEU A 116 -24.54 10.62 -4.03
C LEU A 116 -23.86 11.84 -3.39
N LEU A 117 -22.87 11.62 -2.53
CA LEU A 117 -22.07 12.70 -1.96
C LEU A 117 -21.36 13.51 -3.05
N GLN A 118 -20.75 12.83 -4.02
CA GLN A 118 -20.10 13.49 -5.15
C GLN A 118 -21.06 14.34 -5.97
N LYS A 119 -22.26 13.82 -6.30
CA LYS A 119 -23.30 14.60 -6.99
C LYS A 119 -23.73 15.84 -6.19
N GLN A 120 -23.82 15.73 -4.86
CA GLN A 120 -24.13 16.89 -4.01
C GLN A 120 -22.98 17.90 -3.97
N LEU A 121 -21.73 17.45 -3.90
CA LEU A 121 -20.54 18.31 -3.89
C LEU A 121 -20.31 19.00 -5.25
N SER A 122 -20.62 18.33 -6.37
CA SER A 122 -20.55 18.93 -7.70
C SER A 122 -21.58 20.05 -7.91
N HIS A 123 -22.74 19.97 -7.25
CA HIS A 123 -23.73 21.06 -7.26
C HIS A 123 -23.39 22.22 -6.31
N VAL A 124 -22.54 22.01 -5.30
CA VAL A 124 -22.11 23.06 -4.35
C VAL A 124 -20.90 23.85 -4.87
N SER A 125 -20.26 23.42 -5.97
CA SER A 125 -19.05 24.07 -6.53
C SER A 125 -19.33 25.17 -7.56
N LEU A 126 -20.45 25.91 -7.47
CA LEU A 126 -20.73 27.05 -8.36
C LEU A 126 -20.37 28.42 -7.76
N THR A 127 -19.61 28.48 -6.66
CA THR A 127 -19.15 29.76 -6.07
C THR A 127 -17.72 29.77 -5.53
N GLY A 128 -16.87 28.79 -5.90
CA GLY A 128 -15.45 28.77 -5.51
C GLY A 128 -14.56 28.91 -6.74
N GLU A 129 -13.67 29.91 -6.76
CA GLU A 129 -12.69 30.17 -7.82
C GLU A 129 -12.06 28.87 -8.38
N GLU A 130 -12.12 28.69 -9.71
CA GLU A 130 -11.45 27.60 -10.41
C GLU A 130 -9.94 27.69 -10.18
N LYS A 131 -9.41 26.99 -9.18
CA LYS A 131 -7.97 26.89 -8.96
C LYS A 131 -7.37 25.95 -10.01
N THR A 132 -6.85 26.54 -11.08
CA THR A 132 -6.06 25.86 -12.09
C THR A 132 -4.77 25.29 -11.48
N LEU A 133 -4.34 24.12 -11.95
CA LEU A 133 -3.07 23.56 -11.53
C LEU A 133 -1.93 24.37 -12.13
N GLU A 134 -0.98 24.76 -11.28
CA GLU A 134 0.23 25.43 -11.72
C GLU A 134 1.11 24.46 -12.53
N VAL A 135 1.29 24.78 -13.80
CA VAL A 135 2.16 24.04 -14.73
C VAL A 135 3.55 24.66 -14.69
N VAL A 136 4.54 23.85 -14.31
CA VAL A 136 5.95 24.27 -14.19
C VAL A 136 6.71 24.01 -15.49
N TYR A 137 6.37 22.92 -16.19
CA TYR A 137 6.95 22.57 -17.49
C TYR A 137 5.94 21.80 -18.32
N HIS A 138 5.88 22.05 -19.62
CA HIS A 138 4.96 21.37 -20.53
C HIS A 138 5.51 21.37 -21.96
N ASP A 139 5.49 20.21 -22.61
CA ASP A 139 5.75 20.05 -24.04
C ASP A 139 4.83 18.98 -24.64
N ARG A 140 5.17 18.45 -25.83
CA ARG A 140 4.36 17.43 -26.52
C ARG A 140 4.40 16.04 -25.86
N ASP A 141 5.38 15.77 -25.03
CA ASP A 141 5.67 14.45 -24.50
C ASP A 141 5.31 14.32 -23.01
N LEU A 142 5.39 15.43 -22.27
CA LEU A 142 5.19 15.42 -20.83
C LEU A 142 4.73 16.76 -20.25
N ILE A 143 4.24 16.68 -19.01
CA ILE A 143 3.84 17.83 -18.22
C ILE A 143 4.29 17.65 -16.76
N VAL A 144 4.88 18.70 -16.18
CA VAL A 144 5.23 18.80 -14.76
C VAL A 144 4.39 19.89 -14.12
N VAL A 145 3.72 19.53 -13.03
CA VAL A 145 2.90 20.47 -12.25
C VAL A 145 3.43 20.63 -10.84
N ASN A 146 3.16 21.79 -10.23
CA ASN A 146 3.33 21.99 -8.81
C ASN A 146 2.07 21.52 -8.07
N LYS A 147 2.09 20.30 -7.55
CA LYS A 147 0.96 19.75 -6.81
C LYS A 147 0.79 20.47 -5.46
N PRO A 148 -0.40 21.00 -5.13
CA PRO A 148 -0.66 21.55 -3.80
C PRO A 148 -0.71 20.44 -2.73
N SER A 149 -0.41 20.81 -1.48
CA SER A 149 -0.64 19.94 -0.32
C SER A 149 -2.14 19.69 -0.13
N GLY A 150 -2.52 18.47 0.22
CA GLY A 150 -3.89 18.07 0.51
C GLY A 150 -4.65 17.47 -0.69
N LEU A 151 -4.13 17.65 -1.92
CA LEU A 151 -4.70 17.08 -3.14
C LEU A 151 -4.04 15.73 -3.47
N LEU A 152 -4.84 14.73 -3.86
CA LEU A 152 -4.31 13.44 -4.30
C LEU A 152 -3.57 13.55 -5.63
N SER A 153 -2.52 12.76 -5.83
CA SER A 153 -1.85 12.67 -7.15
C SER A 153 -2.71 11.92 -8.17
N VAL A 154 -3.36 10.83 -7.72
CA VAL A 154 -4.19 9.93 -8.53
C VAL A 154 -5.42 9.52 -7.72
N PRO A 155 -6.50 8.99 -8.35
CA PRO A 155 -7.71 8.61 -7.64
C PRO A 155 -7.43 7.58 -6.53
N GLY A 156 -8.11 7.75 -5.40
CA GLY A 156 -8.02 6.81 -4.28
C GLY A 156 -8.54 5.42 -4.66
N ARG A 157 -8.02 4.36 -4.01
CA ARG A 157 -8.42 2.96 -4.28
C ARG A 157 -9.91 2.69 -4.10
N TYR A 158 -10.56 3.44 -3.20
CA TYR A 158 -11.92 3.18 -2.75
C TYR A 158 -12.94 4.18 -3.28
N ILE A 159 -12.48 5.26 -3.94
CA ILE A 159 -13.33 6.37 -4.39
C ILE A 159 -13.01 6.65 -5.86
N GLN A 160 -13.85 6.11 -6.75
CA GLN A 160 -13.82 6.48 -8.17
C GLN A 160 -14.26 7.94 -8.31
N GLY A 161 -13.61 8.71 -9.19
CA GLY A 161 -13.92 10.12 -9.41
C GLY A 161 -13.49 11.07 -8.29
N GLN A 162 -12.66 10.62 -7.34
CA GLN A 162 -12.10 11.51 -6.32
C GLN A 162 -11.26 12.61 -6.98
N ASP A 163 -11.40 13.84 -6.48
CA ASP A 163 -10.60 14.96 -6.94
C ASP A 163 -9.10 14.69 -6.71
N CYS A 164 -8.31 14.89 -7.75
CA CYS A 164 -6.89 14.62 -7.80
C CYS A 164 -6.25 15.33 -8.99
N VAL A 165 -4.93 15.49 -8.94
CA VAL A 165 -4.15 16.12 -10.01
C VAL A 165 -4.41 15.45 -11.36
N TYR A 166 -4.47 14.13 -11.40
CA TYR A 166 -4.74 13.37 -12.62
C TYR A 166 -6.04 13.79 -13.32
N HIS A 167 -7.15 13.93 -12.57
CA HIS A 167 -8.43 14.35 -13.15
C HIS A 167 -8.44 15.83 -13.52
N GLN A 168 -7.90 16.70 -12.64
CA GLN A 168 -7.81 18.14 -12.89
C GLN A 168 -6.97 18.43 -14.15
N LEU A 169 -5.86 17.71 -14.35
CA LEU A 169 -5.04 17.84 -15.56
C LEU A 169 -5.79 17.44 -16.82
N LYS A 170 -6.53 16.33 -16.81
CA LYS A 170 -7.34 15.91 -17.96
C LYS A 170 -8.39 16.95 -18.32
N GLN A 171 -9.05 17.51 -17.32
CA GLN A 171 -10.02 18.58 -17.51
C GLN A 171 -9.35 19.86 -18.05
N GLN A 172 -8.25 20.30 -17.44
CA GLN A 172 -7.52 21.52 -17.81
C GLN A 172 -6.92 21.44 -19.22
N LEU A 173 -6.40 20.27 -19.61
CA LEU A 173 -5.83 20.02 -20.94
C LEU A 173 -6.87 19.57 -21.97
N GLN A 174 -8.11 19.32 -21.55
CA GLN A 174 -9.18 18.77 -22.40
C GLN A 174 -8.77 17.51 -23.17
N THR A 175 -8.03 16.61 -22.51
CA THR A 175 -7.51 15.38 -23.13
C THR A 175 -7.55 14.20 -22.17
N GLU A 176 -7.79 13.01 -22.73
CA GLU A 176 -7.64 11.75 -21.99
C GLU A 176 -6.20 11.23 -21.98
N GLU A 177 -5.31 11.83 -22.77
CA GLU A 177 -3.89 11.47 -22.93
C GLU A 177 -3.02 12.01 -21.80
N VAL A 178 -3.38 11.70 -20.56
CA VAL A 178 -2.55 11.96 -19.38
C VAL A 178 -2.22 10.63 -18.74
N PHE A 179 -0.93 10.36 -18.55
CA PHE A 179 -0.45 9.08 -18.05
C PHE A 179 0.42 9.23 -16.81
N VAL A 180 0.06 8.50 -15.76
CA VAL A 180 0.77 8.49 -14.48
C VAL A 180 2.11 7.75 -14.63
N VAL A 181 3.21 8.40 -14.22
CA VAL A 181 4.54 7.77 -14.15
C VAL A 181 5.05 7.67 -12.71
N HIS A 182 4.62 8.57 -11.82
CA HIS A 182 4.88 8.49 -10.39
C HIS A 182 3.79 9.19 -9.57
N ARG A 183 3.93 9.23 -8.24
CA ARG A 183 2.96 9.83 -7.33
C ARG A 183 3.65 10.49 -6.14
N LEU A 184 3.03 11.55 -5.64
CA LEU A 184 3.28 12.12 -4.32
C LEU A 184 2.16 11.69 -3.35
N ASP A 185 2.47 11.69 -2.05
CA ASP A 185 1.45 11.57 -1.01
C ASP A 185 0.46 12.74 -1.08
N GLN A 186 -0.75 12.56 -0.55
CA GLN A 186 -1.79 13.59 -0.56
C GLN A 186 -1.30 14.90 0.05
N ASP A 187 -0.67 14.84 1.22
CA ASP A 187 -0.21 16.03 1.95
C ASP A 187 1.18 16.53 1.51
N THR A 188 1.90 15.77 0.67
CA THR A 188 3.17 16.24 0.10
C THR A 188 2.89 17.20 -1.05
N SER A 189 3.59 18.33 -1.11
CA SER A 189 3.47 19.28 -2.23
C SER A 189 4.63 19.16 -3.21
N GLY A 190 4.56 19.84 -4.36
CA GLY A 190 5.69 20.03 -5.27
C GLY A 190 5.58 19.26 -6.58
N LEU A 191 6.73 19.08 -7.24
CA LEU A 191 6.82 18.60 -8.61
C LEU A 191 6.22 17.20 -8.80
N LEU A 192 5.21 17.10 -9.65
CA LEU A 192 4.61 15.86 -10.11
C LEU A 192 4.62 15.82 -11.64
N LEU A 193 5.14 14.72 -12.20
CA LEU A 193 5.35 14.53 -13.63
C LEU A 193 4.29 13.56 -14.16
N PHE A 194 3.73 13.88 -15.33
CA PHE A 194 2.89 13.01 -16.13
C PHE A 194 3.45 12.94 -17.55
N ALA A 195 3.26 11.79 -18.20
CA ALA A 195 3.49 11.66 -19.63
C ALA A 195 2.21 12.02 -20.39
N LEU A 196 2.36 12.56 -21.60
CA LEU A 196 1.23 12.95 -22.46
C LEU A 196 1.01 11.99 -23.64
N ASN A 197 1.81 10.93 -23.74
CA ASN A 197 1.61 9.86 -24.70
C ASN A 197 2.14 8.52 -24.14
N LEU A 198 1.73 7.41 -24.75
CA LEU A 198 2.10 6.06 -24.31
C LEU A 198 3.61 5.79 -24.41
N GLU A 199 4.28 6.29 -25.45
CA GLU A 199 5.71 6.12 -25.65
C GLU A 199 6.50 6.77 -24.50
N SER A 200 6.18 8.03 -24.20
CA SER A 200 6.77 8.79 -23.10
C SER A 200 6.48 8.15 -21.74
N ARG A 201 5.25 7.63 -21.54
CA ARG A 201 4.91 6.86 -20.33
C ARG A 201 5.81 5.64 -20.18
N HIS A 202 6.00 4.87 -21.25
CA HIS A 202 6.84 3.67 -21.23
C HIS A 202 8.31 4.01 -20.95
N TYR A 203 8.84 5.03 -21.62
CA TYR A 203 10.22 5.49 -21.43
C TYR A 203 10.47 5.96 -20.00
N LEU A 204 9.63 6.88 -19.50
CA LEU A 204 9.75 7.44 -18.17
C LEU A 204 9.59 6.35 -17.09
N THR A 205 8.62 5.44 -17.24
CA THR A 205 8.45 4.32 -16.30
C THR A 205 9.73 3.47 -16.20
N LYS A 206 10.40 3.20 -17.33
CA LYS A 206 11.70 2.51 -17.32
C LYS A 206 12.79 3.34 -16.65
N ALA A 207 12.82 4.65 -16.87
CA ALA A 207 13.77 5.55 -16.20
C ALA A 207 13.60 5.52 -14.66
N TRP A 208 12.36 5.47 -14.17
CA TRP A 208 12.08 5.28 -12.73
C TRP A 208 12.55 3.92 -12.21
N GLN A 209 12.29 2.84 -12.96
CA GLN A 209 12.68 1.47 -12.59
C GLN A 209 14.21 1.30 -12.56
N ASN A 210 14.92 1.96 -13.47
CA ASN A 210 16.38 1.91 -13.59
C ASN A 210 17.09 2.97 -12.73
N HIS A 211 16.39 3.64 -11.82
CA HIS A 211 16.95 4.67 -10.93
C HIS A 211 17.65 5.83 -11.66
N LEU A 212 17.23 6.15 -12.89
CA LEU A 212 17.76 7.27 -13.67
C LEU A 212 17.12 8.62 -13.28
N VAL A 213 16.09 8.59 -12.44
CA VAL A 213 15.38 9.77 -11.95
C VAL A 213 15.91 10.17 -10.58
N GLN A 214 16.41 11.40 -10.47
CA GLN A 214 16.78 12.00 -9.19
C GLN A 214 15.61 12.83 -8.67
N LYS A 215 15.27 12.64 -7.40
CA LYS A 215 14.22 13.40 -6.71
C LYS A 215 14.84 14.07 -5.51
N ILE A 216 14.68 15.38 -5.39
CA ILE A 216 15.17 16.15 -4.26
C ILE A 216 13.97 16.77 -3.57
N TYR A 217 13.85 16.49 -2.28
CA TYR A 217 12.81 16.99 -1.42
C TYR A 217 13.38 17.93 -0.38
N GLU A 218 12.54 18.82 0.12
CA GLU A 218 12.84 19.66 1.27
C GLU A 218 11.82 19.40 2.37
N ALA A 219 12.29 19.31 3.62
CA ALA A 219 11.46 19.07 4.78
C ALA A 219 11.87 19.94 5.97
N LEU A 220 10.91 20.24 6.86
CA LEU A 220 11.18 20.86 8.17
C LEU A 220 10.94 19.85 9.28
N LEU A 221 11.91 19.69 10.17
CA LEU A 221 11.75 18.98 11.44
C LEU A 221 11.60 19.99 12.60
N PRO A 222 10.75 19.71 13.61
CA PRO A 222 10.49 20.61 14.75
C PRO A 222 11.55 20.53 15.87
N ALA A 223 12.78 20.16 15.55
CA ALA A 223 13.87 20.03 16.51
C ALA A 223 15.22 20.09 15.76
N PRO A 224 16.31 20.51 16.44
CA PRO A 224 17.66 20.48 15.87
C PRO A 224 18.10 19.05 15.53
N VAL A 225 18.89 18.93 14.47
CA VAL A 225 19.57 17.68 14.08
C VAL A 225 21.08 17.93 14.09
N ASP A 226 21.81 17.11 14.86
CA ASP A 226 23.25 17.29 15.09
C ASP A 226 24.14 16.77 13.96
N THR A 227 23.60 15.98 13.03
CA THR A 227 24.37 15.38 11.94
C THR A 227 24.07 16.07 10.61
N ASP A 228 25.07 16.74 10.03
CA ASP A 228 24.92 17.55 8.82
C ASP A 228 24.51 16.76 7.57
N ARG A 229 24.87 15.47 7.48
CA ARG A 229 24.51 14.61 6.34
C ARG A 229 24.49 13.14 6.72
N GLY A 230 23.71 12.33 6.02
CA GLY A 230 23.69 10.90 6.29
C GLY A 230 22.88 10.07 5.31
N VAL A 231 22.80 8.78 5.64
CA VAL A 231 22.10 7.76 4.87
C VAL A 231 21.14 7.02 5.79
N ILE A 232 19.89 6.90 5.37
CA ILE A 232 18.84 6.15 6.06
C ILE A 232 18.47 4.95 5.20
N ALA A 233 18.93 3.76 5.62
CA ALA A 233 18.73 2.49 4.93
C ALA A 233 17.82 1.55 5.75
N LEU A 234 16.58 1.99 6.01
CA LEU A 234 15.61 1.27 6.83
C LEU A 234 14.51 0.64 5.97
N PRO A 235 14.30 -0.69 6.02
CA PRO A 235 13.23 -1.33 5.25
C PRO A 235 11.83 -0.96 5.75
N LEU A 236 10.88 -0.81 4.82
CA LEU A 236 9.54 -0.29 5.09
C LEU A 236 8.41 -1.25 4.68
N ALA A 237 7.37 -1.35 5.50
CA ALA A 237 6.13 -2.06 5.19
C ALA A 237 4.91 -1.26 5.66
N ALA A 238 3.72 -1.69 5.23
CA ALA A 238 2.48 -1.18 5.81
C ALA A 238 2.39 -1.54 7.30
N ASP A 239 1.87 -0.61 8.10
CA ASP A 239 1.50 -0.88 9.48
C ASP A 239 0.14 -1.61 9.46
N PRO A 240 0.08 -2.89 9.89
CA PRO A 240 -1.15 -3.67 9.85
C PRO A 240 -2.22 -3.15 10.81
N ASP A 241 -1.81 -2.50 11.91
CA ASP A 241 -2.71 -2.05 12.97
C ASP A 241 -3.22 -0.63 12.73
N ARG A 242 -2.49 0.16 11.94
CA ARG A 242 -2.75 1.60 11.75
C ARG A 242 -2.73 2.04 10.29
N ALA A 243 -3.49 1.38 9.42
CA ALA A 243 -3.64 1.82 8.03
C ALA A 243 -4.14 3.28 7.95
N PRO A 244 -3.60 4.14 7.05
CA PRO A 244 -2.64 3.85 5.97
C PRO A 244 -1.16 4.04 6.36
N ARG A 245 -0.80 4.06 7.66
CA ARG A 245 0.58 4.23 8.12
C ARG A 245 1.49 3.14 7.54
N GLN A 246 2.75 3.51 7.44
CA GLN A 246 3.88 2.64 7.10
C GLN A 246 4.82 2.64 8.30
N GLN A 247 5.59 1.57 8.47
CA GLN A 247 6.52 1.40 9.58
C GLN A 247 7.84 0.79 9.11
N VAL A 248 8.89 1.00 9.91
CA VAL A 248 10.16 0.29 9.75
C VAL A 248 9.99 -1.14 10.27
N THR A 249 10.36 -2.13 9.46
CA THR A 249 10.39 -3.53 9.86
C THR A 249 11.36 -4.31 8.99
N MET A 250 12.08 -5.27 9.59
CA MET A 250 13.07 -6.10 8.89
C MET A 250 12.47 -6.93 7.74
N SER A 251 11.17 -7.26 7.82
CA SER A 251 10.44 -7.94 6.73
C SER A 251 9.95 -6.98 5.65
N GLY A 252 10.26 -5.68 5.77
CA GLY A 252 9.85 -4.64 4.85
C GLY A 252 10.66 -4.61 3.56
N LYS A 253 10.22 -3.78 2.62
CA LYS A 253 10.93 -3.57 1.36
C LYS A 253 12.15 -2.68 1.60
N PRO A 254 13.34 -3.04 1.09
CA PRO A 254 14.53 -2.18 1.17
C PRO A 254 14.21 -0.77 0.67
N SER A 255 14.59 0.21 1.50
CA SER A 255 14.35 1.63 1.25
C SER A 255 15.60 2.42 1.62
N LEU A 256 15.96 3.38 0.77
CA LEU A 256 17.18 4.16 0.90
C LEU A 256 16.90 5.64 0.64
N THR A 257 17.33 6.48 1.57
CA THR A 257 17.24 7.95 1.50
C THR A 257 18.57 8.53 1.96
N THR A 258 19.15 9.44 1.19
CA THR A 258 20.23 10.31 1.67
C THR A 258 19.63 11.63 2.16
N TYR A 259 20.28 12.26 3.13
CA TYR A 259 19.86 13.56 3.63
C TYR A 259 21.05 14.49 3.90
N GLU A 260 20.75 15.78 3.90
CA GLU A 260 21.65 16.85 4.27
C GLU A 260 20.87 17.92 5.05
N VAL A 261 21.45 18.42 6.14
CA VAL A 261 20.95 19.57 6.89
C VAL A 261 21.34 20.83 6.12
N VAL A 262 20.32 21.53 5.61
CA VAL A 262 20.50 22.76 4.84
C VAL A 262 20.61 23.97 5.78
N ALA A 263 19.82 23.96 6.85
CA ALA A 263 19.83 25.03 7.85
C ALA A 263 19.30 24.52 9.20
N ASN A 264 19.97 24.92 10.28
CA ASN A 264 19.50 24.76 11.65
C ASN A 264 19.04 26.14 12.17
N SER A 265 17.76 26.25 12.51
CA SER A 265 17.15 27.45 13.10
C SER A 265 16.63 27.13 14.51
N PRO A 266 16.41 28.12 15.39
CA PRO A 266 15.83 27.88 16.70
C PRO A 266 14.50 27.11 16.58
N GLY A 267 14.47 25.88 17.12
CA GLY A 267 13.29 25.01 17.12
C GLY A 267 12.95 24.32 15.80
N THR A 268 13.72 24.51 14.71
CA THR A 268 13.47 23.84 13.43
C THR A 268 14.74 23.49 12.67
N THR A 269 14.74 22.36 11.95
CA THR A 269 15.80 21.97 11.02
C THR A 269 15.25 21.80 9.62
N ARG A 270 15.89 22.44 8.64
CA ARG A 270 15.62 22.23 7.22
C ARG A 270 16.51 21.13 6.67
N LEU A 271 15.87 20.09 6.14
CA LEU A 271 16.53 18.96 5.51
C LEU A 271 16.30 18.98 4.01
N GLN A 272 17.37 18.74 3.26
CA GLN A 272 17.30 18.20 1.91
C GLN A 272 17.26 16.67 2.00
N LEU A 273 16.34 16.05 1.27
CA LEU A 273 16.13 14.60 1.28
C LEU A 273 16.14 14.08 -0.15
N GLN A 274 16.91 13.04 -0.43
CA GLN A 274 16.94 12.37 -1.72
C GLN A 274 16.57 10.88 -1.56
N PRO A 275 15.32 10.49 -1.85
CA PRO A 275 14.92 9.09 -1.82
C PRO A 275 15.42 8.36 -3.08
N HIS A 276 16.34 7.41 -2.91
CA HIS A 276 16.82 6.55 -4.00
C HIS A 276 15.79 5.48 -4.39
N THR A 277 14.95 5.08 -3.42
CA THR A 277 13.76 4.26 -3.63
C THR A 277 12.48 5.12 -3.64
N GLY A 278 11.31 4.51 -3.79
CA GLY A 278 10.02 5.23 -3.83
C GLY A 278 8.91 4.48 -3.11
N ARG A 279 9.10 4.17 -1.82
CA ARG A 279 8.06 3.51 -1.02
C ARG A 279 7.05 4.53 -0.48
N THR A 280 5.83 4.07 -0.25
CA THR A 280 4.77 4.88 0.37
C THR A 280 5.29 5.51 1.67
N HIS A 281 5.11 6.81 1.84
CA HIS A 281 5.51 7.58 3.03
C HIS A 281 7.01 7.46 3.41
N GLN A 282 7.89 7.05 2.49
CA GLN A 282 9.27 6.69 2.81
C GLN A 282 10.01 7.78 3.60
N LEU A 283 9.99 9.02 3.10
CA LEU A 283 10.67 10.14 3.75
C LEU A 283 10.12 10.43 5.14
N ARG A 284 8.80 10.36 5.30
CA ARG A 284 8.10 10.64 6.56
C ARG A 284 8.48 9.62 7.64
N VAL A 285 8.47 8.34 7.28
CA VAL A 285 8.87 7.26 8.20
C VAL A 285 10.36 7.28 8.48
N HIS A 286 11.19 7.54 7.46
CA HIS A 286 12.64 7.63 7.64
C HIS A 286 13.00 8.76 8.60
N CYS A 287 12.41 9.95 8.47
CA CYS A 287 12.66 11.04 9.42
C CYS A 287 12.27 10.63 10.86
N LEU A 288 11.07 10.08 11.04
CA LEU A 288 10.61 9.63 12.36
C LEU A 288 11.52 8.55 12.95
N ALA A 289 11.89 7.53 12.16
CA ALA A 289 12.64 6.39 12.67
C ALA A 289 14.13 6.70 12.90
N HIS A 290 14.72 7.55 12.06
CA HIS A 290 16.16 7.86 12.14
C HIS A 290 16.46 8.97 13.15
N PHE A 291 15.68 10.05 13.14
CA PHE A 291 15.90 11.19 14.04
C PHE A 291 15.06 11.09 15.32
N GLY A 292 14.11 10.17 15.40
CA GLY A 292 13.08 10.18 16.44
C GLY A 292 12.06 11.32 16.26
N ILE A 293 12.15 12.07 15.16
CA ILE A 293 11.44 13.33 14.96
C ILE A 293 10.60 13.24 13.67
N PRO A 294 9.26 13.28 13.78
CA PRO A 294 8.38 13.37 12.62
C PRO A 294 8.51 14.72 11.91
N ILE A 295 8.23 14.76 10.60
CA ILE A 295 8.22 16.00 9.82
C ILE A 295 7.15 16.96 10.39
N LEU A 296 7.48 18.24 10.50
CA LEU A 296 6.57 19.26 11.01
C LEU A 296 5.28 19.30 10.17
N GLY A 297 4.14 19.27 10.85
CA GLY A 297 2.81 19.20 10.25
C GLY A 297 2.36 17.80 9.79
N ASP A 298 3.15 16.76 10.03
CA ASP A 298 2.76 15.39 9.73
C ASP A 298 1.68 14.85 10.68
N ARG A 299 0.42 15.06 10.31
CA ARG A 299 -0.76 14.58 11.06
C ARG A 299 -0.79 13.07 11.19
N LEU A 300 -0.31 12.35 10.16
CA LEU A 300 -0.37 10.90 10.16
C LEU A 300 0.66 10.31 11.11
N TYR A 301 1.86 10.89 11.22
CA TYR A 301 2.94 10.38 12.06
C TYR A 301 3.09 11.13 13.40
N GLY A 302 2.18 12.04 13.72
CA GLY A 302 1.98 12.56 15.08
C GLY A 302 2.54 13.96 15.35
N CYS A 303 2.79 14.78 14.33
CA CYS A 303 3.40 16.10 14.48
C CYS A 303 2.52 17.22 13.93
N GLN A 304 1.57 17.71 14.72
CA GLN A 304 0.77 18.85 14.29
C GLN A 304 1.44 20.18 14.63
N GLN A 305 1.89 20.40 15.87
CA GLN A 305 2.57 21.62 16.37
C GLN A 305 2.07 22.94 15.76
N GLY A 306 0.75 23.09 15.58
CA GLY A 306 0.14 24.28 14.95
C GLY A 306 0.41 24.48 13.45
N ALA A 307 1.19 23.60 12.81
CA ALA A 307 1.50 23.67 11.39
C ALA A 307 0.24 23.37 10.56
N PRO A 308 -0.09 24.21 9.56
CA PRO A 308 -1.33 24.05 8.79
C PRO A 308 -1.31 22.83 7.85
N ARG A 309 -0.13 22.32 7.51
CA ARG A 309 0.11 21.26 6.52
C ARG A 309 1.42 20.54 6.79
N LEU A 310 1.63 19.42 6.12
CA LEU A 310 2.92 18.75 6.05
C LEU A 310 3.96 19.65 5.37
N TYR A 311 5.07 19.93 6.06
CA TYR A 311 6.24 20.60 5.49
C TYR A 311 7.19 19.59 4.84
N LEU A 312 6.70 18.98 3.77
CA LEU A 312 7.46 18.16 2.83
C LEU A 312 7.12 18.62 1.40
N HIS A 313 8.15 18.97 0.63
CA HIS A 313 8.01 19.49 -0.73
C HIS A 313 8.94 18.77 -1.69
N ALA A 314 8.41 18.28 -2.82
CA ALA A 314 9.19 17.76 -3.94
C ALA A 314 9.78 18.94 -4.72
N ARG A 315 10.97 19.37 -4.32
CA ARG A 315 11.61 20.62 -4.75
C ARG A 315 12.25 20.51 -6.13
N GLU A 316 12.95 19.42 -6.42
CA GLU A 316 13.64 19.24 -7.71
C GLU A 316 13.44 17.83 -8.27
N LEU A 317 13.30 17.74 -9.58
CA LEU A 317 13.17 16.49 -10.32
C LEU A 317 14.11 16.51 -11.53
N HIS A 318 15.05 15.56 -11.59
CA HIS A 318 15.94 15.38 -12.74
C HIS A 318 15.62 14.05 -13.41
N PHE A 319 15.40 14.06 -14.73
CA PHE A 319 15.04 12.87 -15.49
C PHE A 319 15.43 13.01 -16.97
N PRO A 320 15.72 11.89 -17.66
CA PRO A 320 15.95 11.92 -19.09
C PRO A 320 14.65 12.23 -19.83
N HIS A 321 14.68 13.22 -20.71
CA HIS A 321 13.55 13.58 -21.55
C HIS A 321 13.24 12.44 -22.53
N PRO A 322 11.97 12.00 -22.68
CA PRO A 322 11.59 10.80 -23.44
C PRO A 322 11.97 10.84 -24.91
N ARG A 323 11.88 12.01 -25.55
CA ARG A 323 12.25 12.19 -26.96
C ARG A 323 13.75 12.41 -27.20
N SER A 324 14.37 13.37 -26.52
CA SER A 324 15.76 13.76 -26.79
C SER A 324 16.80 12.94 -26.01
N GLY A 325 16.40 12.26 -24.93
CA GLY A 325 17.32 11.59 -24.00
C GLY A 325 18.15 12.53 -23.14
N ALA A 326 18.10 13.85 -23.37
CA ALA A 326 18.80 14.84 -22.58
C ALA A 326 18.23 14.90 -21.15
N MET A 327 19.11 15.11 -20.17
CA MET A 327 18.70 15.25 -18.77
C MET A 327 17.98 16.59 -18.59
N LEU A 328 16.70 16.55 -18.23
CA LEU A 328 15.91 17.72 -17.87
C LEU A 328 15.92 17.90 -16.36
N ALA A 329 16.10 19.13 -15.89
CA ALA A 329 16.03 19.50 -14.48
C ALA A 329 14.91 20.51 -14.25
N VAL A 330 13.90 20.12 -13.48
CA VAL A 330 12.78 20.99 -13.12
C VAL A 330 12.86 21.29 -11.63
N ARG A 331 12.65 22.56 -11.26
CA ARG A 331 12.74 23.05 -9.88
C ARG A 331 11.51 23.84 -9.51
N GLN A 332 11.03 23.65 -8.30
CA GLN A 332 10.02 24.47 -7.65
C GLN A 332 10.50 24.81 -6.24
N PRO A 333 10.66 26.09 -5.88
CA PRO A 333 11.05 26.49 -4.53
C PRO A 333 10.06 25.98 -3.48
N SER A 334 10.60 25.57 -2.32
CA SER A 334 9.75 25.17 -1.21
C SER A 334 8.91 26.37 -0.72
N PRO A 335 7.60 26.20 -0.48
CA PRO A 335 6.72 27.30 -0.08
C PRO A 335 6.79 27.61 1.43
N PHE A 336 7.84 27.17 2.13
CA PHE A 336 8.03 27.30 3.58
C PHE A 336 9.50 27.36 3.93
#